data_AF-A0AAU1ZIW8-F1
#
_entry.id   AF-A0AAU1ZIW8-F1
#
_cell.length_a   1.000
_cell.length_b   1.000
_cell.length_c   1.000
_cell.angle_alpha   90.00
_cell.angle_beta   90.00
_cell.angle_gamma   90.00
#
_symmetry.space_group_name_H-M   'P 1'
#
loop_
_entity.id
_entity.type
_entity.pdbx_description
1 polymer ?
#
loop_
_entity_poly.entity_id
_entity_poly.type
_entity_poly.pdbx_seq_one_letter_code
_entity_poly.pdbx_strand_id
1 'polypeptide(L)'
;MTYVVTVEIRIPEGAPELDGLHRVGAAALLEQGFASVAGIEGADGMEMDLLDVAVAVHPGGAILKVMVAAPSLEFAEDAVGSVSEEVLERSELLAEWTVESSEVQLHTDAARESLEAADGPGAPPSDPQARRAHHTAKPDTADEADQEPQDHEVEFRTLAARLRSFTPAAFGVVPPADQPEDQSEDRPVDRPEGGHGPDGPGAGVGVGVGADSAELAAGSLVYGAEVLIDELYDDVQALAEEDTTVAECRGHLWHLDQLPSRHASKYDELFARRFLVTAIALTTRFTDGSFRRLGCLAEELVLKLLLEQAHVTLDLHGLLDDEVAAALGHFAGEVYEDMDFAWLQDEGEDGTGDGAAALGFGTWFTPFDDARYVHPYALDEVPESGVPDTAES
;
A
#
# COMPACT_ATOMS: atom_id res chain seq x y z
N MET A 1 23.43 0.54 -2.76
CA MET A 1 22.04 0.06 -2.98
C MET A 1 21.12 1.24 -2.75
N THR A 2 19.98 1.28 -3.42
CA THR A 2 18.99 2.35 -3.18
C THR A 2 18.00 1.86 -2.13
N TYR A 3 17.72 2.71 -1.14
CA TYR A 3 16.75 2.44 -0.08
C TYR A 3 15.72 3.56 -0.04
N VAL A 4 14.48 3.19 0.28
CA VAL A 4 13.43 4.13 0.65
C VAL A 4 13.28 4.07 2.16
N VAL A 5 13.59 5.17 2.84
CA VAL A 5 13.44 5.33 4.28
C VAL A 5 12.18 6.13 4.54
N THR A 6 11.27 5.59 5.32
CA THR A 6 10.09 6.31 5.83
C THR A 6 10.43 6.93 7.18
N VAL A 7 10.23 8.23 7.32
CA VAL A 7 10.47 8.97 8.56
C VAL A 7 9.16 9.54 9.06
N GLU A 8 8.80 9.23 10.31
CA GLU A 8 7.66 9.84 10.98
C GLU A 8 8.14 11.03 11.81
N ILE A 9 7.51 12.19 11.62
CA ILE A 9 7.79 13.41 12.37
C ILE A 9 6.52 13.88 13.06
N ARG A 10 6.58 14.07 14.38
CA ARG A 10 5.44 14.57 15.16
C ARG A 10 5.60 16.01 15.61
N ILE A 11 4.47 16.71 15.67
CA ILE A 11 4.38 18.03 16.31
C ILE A 11 4.64 17.92 17.82
N PRO A 12 5.03 19.02 18.49
CA PRO A 12 5.32 18.99 19.92
C PRO A 12 4.09 18.52 20.71
N GLU A 13 4.34 17.72 21.74
CA GLU A 13 3.30 17.15 22.58
C GLU A 13 2.43 18.26 23.21
N GLY A 14 1.12 18.21 22.98
CA GLY A 14 0.16 19.23 23.45
C GLY A 14 -0.01 20.46 22.54
N ALA A 15 0.68 20.50 21.39
CA ALA A 15 0.41 21.49 20.35
C ALA A 15 -0.97 21.23 19.68
N PRO A 16 -1.70 22.29 19.26
CA PRO A 16 -2.91 22.10 18.48
C PRO A 16 -2.60 21.47 17.11
N GLU A 17 -3.50 20.61 16.64
CA GLU A 17 -3.39 20.00 15.31
C GLU A 17 -3.26 21.04 14.20
N LEU A 18 -2.52 20.67 13.15
CA LEU A 18 -2.27 21.52 12.00
C LEU A 18 -3.54 21.67 11.16
N ASP A 19 -4.06 22.89 11.08
CA ASP A 19 -5.08 23.23 10.09
C ASP A 19 -4.50 23.25 8.66
N GLY A 20 -5.37 23.40 7.67
CA GLY A 20 -4.95 23.34 6.26
C GLY A 20 -3.88 24.35 5.87
N LEU A 21 -3.82 25.53 6.52
CA LEU A 21 -2.78 26.52 6.22
C LEU A 21 -1.45 26.14 6.90
N HIS A 22 -1.51 25.66 8.14
CA HIS A 22 -0.32 25.19 8.85
C HIS A 22 0.30 23.97 8.17
N ARG A 23 -0.51 23.06 7.59
CA ARG A 23 0.01 21.89 6.85
C ARG A 23 0.78 22.29 5.59
N VAL A 24 0.27 23.25 4.82
CA VAL A 24 0.98 23.80 3.65
C VAL A 24 2.29 24.46 4.05
N GLY A 25 2.29 25.20 5.17
CA GLY A 25 3.50 25.83 5.70
C GLY A 25 4.56 24.82 6.16
N ALA A 26 4.14 23.77 6.88
CA ALA A 26 5.04 22.72 7.35
C ALA A 26 5.65 21.93 6.18
N ALA A 27 4.85 21.60 5.15
CA ALA A 27 5.33 20.92 3.95
C ALA A 27 6.45 21.72 3.28
N ALA A 28 6.21 23.00 3.01
CA ALA A 28 7.18 23.89 2.38
C ALA A 28 8.47 24.05 3.20
N LEU A 29 8.39 24.07 4.54
CA LEU A 29 9.57 24.17 5.41
C LEU A 29 10.41 22.89 5.40
N LEU A 30 9.76 21.73 5.41
CA LEU A 30 10.43 20.42 5.34
C LEU A 30 11.09 20.23 3.98
N GLU A 31 10.34 20.45 2.89
CA GLU A 31 10.88 20.38 1.52
C GLU A 31 12.08 21.31 1.33
N GLN A 32 11.97 22.58 1.78
CA GLN A 32 13.07 23.53 1.70
C GLN A 32 14.27 23.11 2.56
N GLY A 33 14.02 22.53 3.72
CA GLY A 33 15.03 22.00 4.61
C GLY A 33 15.86 20.91 3.94
N PHE A 34 15.21 19.91 3.36
CA PHE A 34 15.87 18.82 2.63
C PHE A 34 16.52 19.27 1.33
N ALA A 35 15.91 20.20 0.58
CA ALA A 35 16.54 20.79 -0.60
C ALA A 35 17.84 21.55 -0.28
N SER A 36 18.06 21.95 0.98
CA SER A 36 19.29 22.59 1.44
C SER A 36 20.39 21.60 1.87
N VAL A 37 20.08 20.30 1.93
CA VAL A 37 21.03 19.24 2.29
C VAL A 37 21.89 18.94 1.07
N ALA A 38 23.20 19.20 1.18
CA ALA A 38 24.15 18.98 0.09
C ALA A 38 24.60 17.51 -0.05
N GLY A 39 24.30 16.68 0.95
CA GLY A 39 24.65 15.26 1.08
C GLY A 39 24.37 14.78 2.49
N ILE A 40 24.17 13.47 2.68
CA ILE A 40 23.89 12.87 3.99
C ILE A 40 25.17 12.21 4.50
N GLU A 41 25.71 12.67 5.62
CA GLU A 41 26.89 12.06 6.24
C GLU A 41 26.44 11.09 7.35
N GLY A 42 26.74 9.80 7.20
CA GLY A 42 26.48 8.83 8.26
C GLY A 42 27.49 8.94 9.41
N ALA A 43 27.22 8.30 10.54
CA ALA A 43 28.04 8.38 11.77
C ALA A 43 29.54 8.02 11.59
N ASP A 44 29.87 7.26 10.54
CA ASP A 44 31.24 6.86 10.18
C ASP A 44 31.95 7.87 9.25
N GLY A 45 31.33 9.01 8.93
CA GLY A 45 31.87 10.04 8.04
C GLY A 45 31.81 9.69 6.55
N MET A 46 30.96 8.72 6.19
CA MET A 46 30.73 8.34 4.80
C MET A 46 29.53 9.11 4.24
N GLU A 47 29.77 9.82 3.14
CA GLU A 47 28.74 10.56 2.41
C GLU A 47 27.84 9.58 1.63
N MET A 48 26.54 9.84 1.69
CA MET A 48 25.51 9.20 0.89
C MET A 48 24.86 10.23 -0.02
N ASP A 49 24.46 9.73 -1.19
CA ASP A 49 23.68 10.49 -2.13
C ASP A 49 22.22 10.45 -1.68
N LEU A 50 21.70 11.62 -1.28
CA LEU A 50 20.27 11.85 -1.21
C LEU A 50 19.75 11.93 -2.63
N LEU A 51 18.88 11.01 -3.01
CA LEU A 51 18.32 10.93 -4.34
C LEU A 51 17.03 11.75 -4.44
N ASP A 52 16.15 11.61 -3.43
CA ASP A 52 14.88 12.33 -3.39
C ASP A 52 14.24 12.37 -1.99
N VAL A 53 13.31 13.30 -1.78
CA VAL A 53 12.51 13.45 -0.54
C VAL A 53 11.08 13.84 -0.88
N ALA A 54 10.12 12.99 -0.53
CA ALA A 54 8.70 13.32 -0.54
C ALA A 54 8.21 13.66 0.87
N VAL A 55 7.33 14.66 0.99
CA VAL A 55 6.79 15.16 2.26
C VAL A 55 5.27 15.11 2.24
N ALA A 56 4.67 14.35 3.15
CA ALA A 56 3.23 14.31 3.35
C ALA A 56 2.90 14.82 4.76
N VAL A 57 2.15 15.93 4.87
CA VAL A 57 1.82 16.54 6.16
C VAL A 57 0.38 16.24 6.55
N HIS A 58 0.19 15.72 7.76
CA HIS A 58 -1.10 15.40 8.34
C HIS A 58 -1.35 16.26 9.60
N PRO A 59 -2.55 16.24 10.22
CA PRO A 59 -2.84 17.10 11.36
C PRO A 59 -1.91 16.92 12.57
N GLY A 60 -1.30 15.75 12.75
CA GLY A 60 -0.43 15.42 13.88
C GLY A 60 1.08 15.53 13.60
N GLY A 61 1.50 15.84 12.37
CA GLY A 61 2.90 15.69 11.99
C GLY A 61 3.13 15.64 10.48
N ALA A 62 4.21 14.98 10.09
CA ALA A 62 4.57 14.73 8.70
C ALA A 62 5.25 13.37 8.54
N ILE A 63 4.95 12.72 7.42
CA ILE A 63 5.66 11.54 6.94
C ILE A 63 6.62 12.00 5.84
N LEU A 64 7.86 11.56 5.91
CA LEU A 64 8.84 11.72 4.84
C LEU A 64 9.11 10.36 4.19
N LYS A 65 9.19 10.32 2.86
CA LYS A 65 9.82 9.22 2.13
C LYS A 65 11.12 9.73 1.54
N VAL A 66 12.23 9.26 2.08
CA VAL A 66 13.58 9.72 1.75
C VAL A 66 14.30 8.60 1.01
N MET A 67 14.68 8.88 -0.23
CA MET A 67 15.35 7.91 -1.09
C MET A 67 16.85 8.17 -1.09
N VAL A 68 17.64 7.16 -0.72
CA VAL A 68 19.10 7.31 -0.54
C VAL A 68 19.87 6.16 -1.17
N ALA A 69 21.04 6.47 -1.72
CA ALA A 69 22.03 5.46 -2.10
C ALA A 69 22.95 5.19 -0.91
N ALA A 70 22.76 4.04 -0.26
CA ALA A 70 23.53 3.66 0.92
C ALA A 70 24.22 2.28 0.76
N PRO A 71 25.27 1.99 1.53
CA PRO A 71 25.95 0.69 1.53
C PRO A 71 25.13 -0.41 2.22
N SER A 72 24.27 -0.05 3.18
CA SER A 72 23.36 -0.96 3.89
C SER A 72 22.08 -0.24 4.32
N LEU A 73 21.07 -1.02 4.67
CA LEU A 73 19.77 -0.54 5.15
C LEU A 73 19.89 0.21 6.49
N GLU A 74 20.59 -0.36 7.46
CA GLU A 74 20.83 0.29 8.78
C GLU A 74 21.50 1.66 8.61
N PHE A 75 22.43 1.76 7.66
CA PHE A 75 23.14 3.00 7.37
C PHE A 75 22.23 4.04 6.69
N ALA A 76 21.23 3.60 5.92
CA ALA A 76 20.21 4.48 5.36
C ALA A 76 19.27 5.02 6.45
N GLU A 77 18.76 4.15 7.32
CA GLU A 77 17.84 4.50 8.42
C GLU A 77 18.45 5.51 9.39
N ASP A 78 19.62 5.21 9.93
CA ASP A 78 20.29 6.05 10.93
C ASP A 78 20.60 7.45 10.38
N ALA A 79 21.09 7.50 9.16
CA ALA A 79 21.57 8.75 8.59
C ALA A 79 20.45 9.63 8.05
N VAL A 80 19.39 9.03 7.49
CA VAL A 80 18.17 9.78 7.16
C VAL A 80 17.49 10.29 8.43
N GLY A 81 17.42 9.48 9.49
CA GLY A 81 16.89 9.92 10.78
C GLY A 81 17.63 11.14 11.31
N SER A 82 18.97 11.08 11.33
CA SER A 82 19.82 12.18 11.78
C SER A 82 19.69 13.45 10.93
N VAL A 83 19.60 13.33 9.60
CA VAL A 83 19.40 14.50 8.73
C VAL A 83 18.00 15.09 8.89
N SER A 84 16.99 14.25 9.17
CA SER A 84 15.64 14.72 9.46
C SER A 84 15.61 15.55 10.74
N GLU A 85 16.27 15.09 11.81
CA GLU A 85 16.44 15.87 13.05
C GLU A 85 17.16 17.20 12.77
N GLU A 86 18.24 17.19 12.00
CA GLU A 86 18.98 18.42 11.66
C GLU A 86 18.12 19.42 10.86
N VAL A 87 17.31 18.94 9.92
CA VAL A 87 16.38 19.76 9.14
C VAL A 87 15.37 20.45 10.07
N LEU A 88 14.84 19.75 11.07
CA LEU A 88 13.93 20.30 12.06
C LEU A 88 14.62 21.36 12.93
N GLU A 89 15.81 21.07 13.45
CA GLU A 89 16.59 22.00 14.29
C GLU A 89 16.95 23.31 13.57
N ARG A 90 17.19 23.25 12.26
CA ARG A 90 17.53 24.43 11.44
C ARG A 90 16.33 25.36 11.21
N SER A 91 15.11 24.89 11.42
CA SER A 91 13.89 25.67 11.24
C SER A 91 13.36 26.16 12.59
N GLU A 92 13.35 27.48 12.81
CA GLU A 92 12.79 28.07 14.06
C GLU A 92 11.33 27.66 14.32
N LEU A 93 10.58 27.31 13.27
CA LEU A 93 9.16 26.93 13.36
C LEU A 93 8.95 25.42 13.58
N LEU A 94 9.95 24.59 13.28
CA LEU A 94 9.88 23.13 13.40
C LEU A 94 10.83 22.57 14.47
N ALA A 95 11.65 23.41 15.11
CA ALA A 95 12.68 22.97 16.06
C ALA A 95 12.17 22.20 17.29
N GLU A 96 10.87 22.29 17.60
CA GLU A 96 10.25 21.52 18.68
C GLU A 96 9.59 20.21 18.20
N TRP A 97 9.55 19.96 16.89
CA TRP A 97 9.04 18.70 16.31
C TRP A 97 10.10 17.60 16.48
N THR A 98 9.64 16.35 16.53
CA THR A 98 10.51 15.21 16.82
C THR A 98 10.36 14.12 15.78
N VAL A 99 11.48 13.52 15.37
CA VAL A 99 11.48 12.27 14.60
C VAL A 99 11.08 11.14 15.54
N GLU A 100 10.00 10.43 15.22
CA GLU A 100 9.53 9.28 16.00
C GLU A 100 10.16 7.97 15.51
N SER A 101 10.26 7.80 14.19
CA SER A 101 10.84 6.61 13.55
C SER A 101 11.52 6.98 12.24
N SER A 102 12.48 6.15 11.84
CA SER A 102 13.19 6.23 10.56
C SER A 102 13.48 4.79 10.13
N GLU A 103 12.66 4.24 9.23
CA GLU A 103 12.66 2.80 8.92
C GLU A 103 12.61 2.58 7.40
N VAL A 104 13.39 1.62 6.90
CA VAL A 104 13.33 1.19 5.50
C VAL A 104 12.27 0.13 5.35
N GLN A 105 11.25 0.46 4.57
CA GLN A 105 10.23 -0.51 4.18
C GLN A 105 10.71 -1.32 2.97
N LEU A 106 11.01 -2.61 3.19
CA LEU A 106 11.42 -3.55 2.14
C LEU A 106 10.18 -4.10 1.41
N HIS A 107 9.68 -3.35 0.42
CA HIS A 107 8.45 -3.73 -0.31
C HIS A 107 8.68 -4.50 -1.62
N THR A 108 9.89 -4.96 -1.91
CA THR A 108 10.15 -5.76 -3.13
C THR A 108 10.67 -7.15 -2.79
N ASP A 109 10.04 -8.16 -3.38
CA ASP A 109 10.50 -9.56 -3.29
C ASP A 109 11.96 -9.72 -3.74
N ALA A 110 12.43 -8.87 -4.67
CA ALA A 110 13.83 -8.81 -5.09
C ALA A 110 14.78 -8.27 -4.00
N ALA A 111 14.33 -7.32 -3.17
CA ALA A 111 15.09 -6.84 -2.03
C ALA A 111 15.13 -7.88 -0.89
N ARG A 112 14.04 -8.62 -0.69
CA ARG A 112 13.97 -9.77 0.22
C ARG A 112 14.88 -10.91 -0.25
N GLU A 113 14.82 -11.30 -1.52
CA GLU A 113 15.66 -12.34 -2.12
C GLU A 113 17.15 -11.94 -2.10
N SER A 114 17.47 -10.67 -2.34
CA SER A 114 18.84 -10.15 -2.23
C SER A 114 19.36 -10.10 -0.78
N LEU A 115 18.48 -10.00 0.22
CA LEU A 115 18.82 -10.11 1.64
C LEU A 115 18.97 -11.58 2.07
N GLU A 116 18.06 -12.46 1.62
CA GLU A 116 18.09 -13.91 1.85
C GLU A 116 19.36 -14.54 1.23
N ALA A 117 19.86 -13.98 0.14
CA ALA A 117 21.12 -14.39 -0.49
C ALA A 117 22.38 -13.95 0.28
N ALA A 118 22.27 -12.99 1.22
CA ALA A 118 23.37 -12.46 2.02
C ALA A 118 23.53 -13.23 3.35
N ASP A 119 23.68 -14.55 3.29
CA ASP A 119 23.79 -15.41 4.47
C ASP A 119 25.15 -15.23 5.19
N GLY A 120 25.14 -14.56 6.35
CA GLY A 120 26.32 -14.32 7.18
C GLY A 120 25.98 -14.07 8.66
N PRO A 121 26.96 -14.15 9.59
CA PRO A 121 26.73 -14.05 11.05
C PRO A 121 26.28 -12.65 11.55
N GLY A 122 25.90 -11.75 10.64
CA GLY A 122 25.34 -10.43 10.91
C GLY A 122 24.12 -10.11 10.03
N ALA A 123 23.42 -11.13 9.51
CA ALA A 123 22.14 -10.92 8.84
C ALA A 123 21.08 -10.47 9.87
N PRO A 124 20.36 -9.36 9.64
CA PRO A 124 19.36 -8.86 10.58
C PRO A 124 18.17 -9.82 10.67
N PRO A 125 17.48 -9.90 11.84
CA PRO A 125 16.27 -10.68 11.99
C PRO A 125 15.22 -10.32 10.93
N SER A 126 14.57 -11.31 10.32
CA SER A 126 13.48 -11.10 9.36
C SER A 126 12.21 -10.53 9.99
N ASP A 127 12.11 -10.61 11.32
CA ASP A 127 11.00 -10.07 12.11
C ASP A 127 11.27 -8.58 12.45
N PRO A 128 10.42 -7.64 11.98
CA PRO A 128 10.52 -6.20 12.29
C PRO A 128 10.53 -5.90 13.80
N GLN A 129 9.77 -6.63 14.62
CA GLN A 129 9.74 -6.41 16.07
C GLN A 129 11.04 -6.86 16.74
N ALA A 130 11.63 -7.97 16.28
CA ALA A 130 12.93 -8.43 16.76
C ALA A 130 14.06 -7.47 16.38
N ARG A 131 13.97 -6.80 15.21
CA ARG A 131 14.90 -5.72 14.82
C ARG A 131 14.77 -4.53 15.75
N ARG A 132 13.54 -4.03 15.98
CA ARG A 132 13.25 -2.93 16.91
C ARG A 132 13.82 -3.20 18.31
N ALA A 133 13.59 -4.40 18.85
CA ALA A 133 14.11 -4.81 20.16
C ALA A 133 15.65 -4.89 20.23
N HIS A 134 16.31 -5.19 19.10
CA HIS A 134 17.77 -5.24 19.02
C HIS A 134 18.40 -3.83 19.03
N HIS A 135 17.74 -2.84 18.42
CA HIS A 135 18.18 -1.44 18.41
C HIS A 135 17.86 -0.70 19.71
N THR A 136 16.78 -1.04 20.43
CA THR A 136 16.36 -0.35 21.67
C THR A 136 17.20 -0.71 22.93
N ALA A 137 18.21 -1.57 22.84
CA ALA A 137 18.89 -2.12 24.03
C ALA A 137 20.05 -1.27 24.62
N LYS A 138 19.75 -0.16 25.35
CA LYS A 138 20.28 0.28 26.69
C LYS A 138 20.23 1.81 26.96
N PRO A 139 20.30 2.31 28.24
CA PRO A 139 19.90 1.75 29.54
C PRO A 139 18.83 2.62 30.27
N ASP A 140 18.03 1.98 31.13
CA ASP A 140 17.13 2.54 32.18
C ASP A 140 16.89 4.06 32.20
N THR A 141 15.78 4.51 31.60
CA THR A 141 15.02 5.66 32.10
C THR A 141 13.54 5.35 32.06
N ALA A 142 13.00 5.07 33.25
CA ALA A 142 11.57 5.05 33.51
C ALA A 142 11.04 6.49 33.54
N ASP A 143 10.05 6.79 32.69
CA ASP A 143 8.84 7.55 33.02
C ASP A 143 8.03 7.74 31.72
N GLU A 144 7.08 6.84 31.46
CA GLU A 144 5.99 7.03 30.50
C GLU A 144 4.78 7.59 31.28
N ALA A 145 4.18 8.67 30.77
CA ALA A 145 2.93 9.21 31.30
C ALA A 145 1.99 9.64 30.16
N ASP A 146 1.12 8.70 29.77
CA ASP A 146 -0.27 8.83 29.30
C ASP A 146 -0.68 10.08 28.48
N GLN A 147 -0.70 9.93 27.15
CA GLN A 147 -1.66 10.62 26.25
C GLN A 147 -2.47 9.58 25.47
N GLU A 148 -3.80 9.75 25.41
CA GLU A 148 -4.72 8.75 24.85
C GLU A 148 -4.49 8.56 23.33
N PRO A 149 -4.22 7.32 22.85
CA PRO A 149 -3.99 7.02 21.44
C PRO A 149 -5.24 7.31 20.58
N GLN A 150 -5.05 7.90 19.40
CA GLN A 150 -6.11 7.90 18.38
C GLN A 150 -6.36 6.45 17.96
N ASP A 151 -7.59 5.99 18.17
CA ASP A 151 -7.98 4.60 17.97
C ASP A 151 -8.30 4.35 16.49
N HIS A 152 -7.24 4.14 15.67
CA HIS A 152 -7.37 3.82 14.24
C HIS A 152 -8.19 2.55 13.99
N GLU A 153 -8.23 1.64 14.96
CA GLU A 153 -9.09 0.46 14.92
C GLU A 153 -10.57 0.86 14.93
N VAL A 154 -10.98 1.83 15.77
CA VAL A 154 -12.34 2.40 15.75
C VAL A 154 -12.63 3.15 14.44
N GLU A 155 -11.66 3.86 13.89
CA GLU A 155 -11.82 4.57 12.62
C GLU A 155 -12.09 3.60 11.46
N PHE A 156 -11.26 2.56 11.29
CA PHE A 156 -11.45 1.56 10.23
C PHE A 156 -12.77 0.84 10.39
N ARG A 157 -13.15 0.43 11.60
CA ARG A 157 -14.49 -0.16 11.83
C ARG A 157 -15.62 0.79 11.44
N THR A 158 -15.47 2.09 11.69
CA THR A 158 -16.46 3.10 11.28
C THR A 158 -16.53 3.23 9.76
N LEU A 159 -15.38 3.21 9.08
CA LEU A 159 -15.29 3.29 7.63
C LEU A 159 -15.80 2.03 6.93
N ALA A 160 -15.71 0.85 7.55
CA ALA A 160 -16.16 -0.42 6.99
C ALA A 160 -17.62 -0.36 6.49
N ALA A 161 -18.50 0.34 7.21
CA ALA A 161 -19.90 0.52 6.84
C ALA A 161 -20.11 1.30 5.52
N ARG A 162 -19.08 2.02 5.04
CA ARG A 162 -19.12 2.72 3.76
C ARG A 162 -18.91 1.77 2.58
N LEU A 163 -18.36 0.57 2.78
CA LEU A 163 -18.08 -0.40 1.72
C LEU A 163 -19.36 -1.20 1.33
N ARG A 164 -20.36 -0.49 0.79
CA ARG A 164 -21.74 -1.00 0.64
C ARG A 164 -21.93 -2.12 -0.40
N SER A 165 -20.97 -2.35 -1.28
CA SER A 165 -21.07 -3.40 -2.30
C SER A 165 -20.73 -4.79 -1.80
N PHE A 166 -20.17 -4.90 -0.60
CA PHE A 166 -19.69 -6.17 -0.05
C PHE A 166 -20.34 -6.46 1.30
N THR A 167 -20.55 -7.74 1.55
CA THR A 167 -21.00 -8.23 2.86
C THR A 167 -19.81 -8.83 3.60
N PRO A 168 -19.90 -9.07 4.92
CA PRO A 168 -18.81 -9.73 5.65
C PRO A 168 -18.38 -11.08 5.05
N ALA A 169 -19.28 -11.78 4.35
CA ALA A 169 -18.94 -13.03 3.65
C ALA A 169 -17.88 -12.85 2.55
N ALA A 170 -17.80 -11.67 1.92
CA ALA A 170 -16.75 -11.36 0.94
C ALA A 170 -15.35 -11.36 1.57
N PHE A 171 -15.26 -11.19 2.89
CA PHE A 171 -14.03 -11.21 3.67
C PHE A 171 -13.83 -12.53 4.42
N GLY A 172 -14.58 -13.58 4.07
CA GLY A 172 -14.40 -14.91 4.66
C GLY A 172 -15.15 -15.15 5.98
N VAL A 173 -16.03 -14.22 6.39
CA VAL A 173 -16.90 -14.44 7.55
C VAL A 173 -17.93 -15.51 7.22
N VAL A 174 -17.84 -16.64 7.92
CA VAL A 174 -18.82 -17.72 7.79
C VAL A 174 -20.08 -17.33 8.57
N PRO A 175 -21.25 -17.18 7.91
CA PRO A 175 -22.48 -16.92 8.64
C PRO A 175 -22.73 -18.06 9.63
N PRO A 176 -23.24 -17.77 10.85
CA PRO A 176 -23.59 -18.83 11.78
C PRO A 176 -24.57 -19.76 11.06
N ALA A 177 -24.15 -21.00 10.82
CA ALA A 177 -25.06 -22.00 10.28
C ALA A 177 -26.29 -22.04 11.18
N ASP A 178 -27.49 -22.07 10.60
CA ASP A 178 -28.71 -22.45 11.30
C ASP A 178 -28.45 -23.84 11.89
N GLN A 179 -27.93 -23.90 13.12
CA GLN A 179 -27.70 -25.16 13.80
C GLN A 179 -29.09 -25.77 13.96
N PRO A 180 -29.37 -26.96 13.40
CA PRO A 180 -30.61 -27.65 13.72
C PRO A 180 -30.61 -27.80 15.25
N GLU A 181 -31.65 -27.27 15.90
CA GLU A 181 -31.85 -27.38 17.33
C GLU A 181 -31.59 -28.83 17.75
N ASP A 182 -30.52 -29.04 18.52
CA ASP A 182 -30.13 -30.36 19.00
C ASP A 182 -31.17 -30.85 20.02
N GLN A 183 -32.26 -31.39 19.47
CA GLN A 183 -33.19 -32.22 20.19
C GLN A 183 -32.52 -33.57 20.38
N SER A 184 -32.21 -33.88 21.65
CA SER A 184 -32.32 -35.19 22.32
C SER A 184 -31.04 -35.64 23.03
N GLU A 185 -31.03 -35.57 24.36
CA GLU A 185 -31.34 -36.67 25.30
C GLU A 185 -30.08 -37.45 25.74
N ASP A 186 -29.58 -37.05 26.92
CA ASP A 186 -29.40 -37.93 28.08
C ASP A 186 -28.93 -39.37 27.77
N ARG A 187 -27.61 -39.59 27.69
CA ARG A 187 -27.00 -40.91 27.92
C ARG A 187 -25.72 -40.82 28.74
N PRO A 188 -25.53 -41.72 29.71
CA PRO A 188 -24.38 -41.69 30.61
C PRO A 188 -23.11 -42.19 29.91
N VAL A 189 -22.01 -41.51 30.23
CA VAL A 189 -20.65 -41.79 29.75
C VAL A 189 -20.12 -43.06 30.39
N ASP A 190 -19.88 -44.10 29.58
CA ASP A 190 -19.01 -45.23 29.92
C ASP A 190 -17.84 -45.25 28.93
N ARG A 191 -16.64 -44.98 29.43
CA ARG A 191 -15.37 -45.07 28.67
C ARG A 191 -14.92 -46.53 28.64
N PRO A 192 -14.33 -46.98 27.52
CA PRO A 192 -12.94 -47.41 27.64
C PRO A 192 -12.03 -46.98 26.48
N GLU A 193 -10.75 -47.00 26.81
CA GLU A 193 -9.58 -46.63 26.03
C GLU A 193 -9.25 -47.61 24.89
N GLY A 194 -8.60 -47.09 23.83
CA GLY A 194 -7.63 -47.85 23.03
C GLY A 194 -7.88 -47.88 21.51
N GLY A 195 -6.99 -47.26 20.73
CA GLY A 195 -6.88 -47.49 19.28
C GLY A 195 -5.94 -46.51 18.57
N HIS A 196 -4.75 -46.98 18.20
CA HIS A 196 -3.69 -46.25 17.48
C HIS A 196 -4.03 -45.88 16.02
N GLY A 197 -3.43 -44.78 15.55
CA GLY A 197 -3.06 -44.54 14.15
C GLY A 197 -2.33 -43.21 13.99
N PRO A 198 -1.07 -43.17 13.50
CA PRO A 198 -0.36 -41.94 13.13
C PRO A 198 -0.70 -41.51 11.70
N ASP A 199 -0.32 -40.27 11.36
CA ASP A 199 -0.27 -39.67 10.03
C ASP A 199 -1.56 -39.08 9.42
N GLY A 200 -1.63 -37.75 9.55
CA GLY A 200 -2.17 -36.84 8.56
C GLY A 200 -1.82 -35.41 9.03
N PRO A 201 -1.13 -34.57 8.24
CA PRO A 201 -1.02 -33.15 8.58
C PRO A 201 -2.46 -32.64 8.60
N GLY A 202 -2.86 -32.11 9.74
CA GLY A 202 -4.20 -31.56 9.91
C GLY A 202 -4.45 -30.58 8.79
N ALA A 203 -5.35 -30.97 7.86
CA ALA A 203 -6.11 -30.00 7.11
C ALA A 203 -6.76 -29.12 8.19
N GLY A 204 -6.22 -27.90 8.33
CA GLY A 204 -6.78 -26.90 9.22
C GLY A 204 -8.26 -26.85 8.94
N VAL A 205 -9.06 -27.17 9.94
CA VAL A 205 -10.48 -26.84 9.93
C VAL A 205 -10.48 -25.34 9.70
N GLY A 206 -10.88 -24.90 8.51
CA GLY A 206 -10.86 -23.49 8.13
C GLY A 206 -11.69 -22.73 9.15
N VAL A 207 -11.01 -22.11 10.11
CA VAL A 207 -11.63 -21.17 11.03
C VAL A 207 -11.93 -19.97 10.13
N GLY A 208 -13.21 -19.74 9.87
CA GLY A 208 -13.65 -18.59 9.09
C GLY A 208 -13.14 -17.31 9.76
N VAL A 209 -12.92 -16.28 8.95
CA VAL A 209 -12.44 -14.97 9.43
C VAL A 209 -13.45 -14.40 10.43
N GLY A 210 -12.95 -13.90 11.56
CA GLY A 210 -13.72 -13.20 12.58
C GLY A 210 -14.34 -11.92 12.05
N ALA A 211 -15.51 -11.56 12.58
CA ALA A 211 -16.23 -10.35 12.16
C ALA A 211 -15.39 -9.08 12.36
N ASP A 212 -14.64 -8.99 13.45
CA ASP A 212 -13.83 -7.82 13.78
C ASP A 212 -12.68 -7.63 12.78
N SER A 213 -12.00 -8.71 12.39
CA SER A 213 -10.91 -8.68 11.39
C SER A 213 -11.43 -8.36 9.99
N ALA A 214 -12.61 -8.88 9.64
CA ALA A 214 -13.29 -8.53 8.40
C ALA A 214 -13.72 -7.05 8.36
N GLU A 215 -14.19 -6.49 9.48
CA GLU A 215 -14.50 -5.06 9.57
C GLU A 215 -13.25 -4.20 9.44
N LEU A 216 -12.12 -4.59 10.05
CA LEU A 216 -10.85 -3.90 9.89
C LEU A 216 -10.36 -3.92 8.44
N ALA A 217 -10.39 -5.08 7.79
CA ALA A 217 -10.03 -5.21 6.37
C ALA A 217 -10.95 -4.40 5.45
N ALA A 218 -12.26 -4.39 5.70
CA ALA A 218 -13.20 -3.59 4.92
C ALA A 218 -12.99 -2.08 5.13
N GLY A 219 -12.69 -1.67 6.36
CA GLY A 219 -12.38 -0.30 6.73
C GLY A 219 -11.12 0.24 6.08
N SER A 220 -10.05 -0.58 6.09
CA SER A 220 -8.77 -0.21 5.50
C SER A 220 -8.84 -0.05 3.98
N LEU A 221 -9.72 -0.79 3.28
CA LEU A 221 -9.97 -0.56 1.85
C LEU A 221 -10.62 0.80 1.57
N VAL A 222 -11.48 1.29 2.47
CA VAL A 222 -12.10 2.61 2.32
C VAL A 222 -11.09 3.71 2.63
N TYR A 223 -10.33 3.55 3.71
CA TYR A 223 -9.26 4.49 4.06
C TYR A 223 -8.18 4.53 2.98
N GLY A 224 -7.68 3.37 2.56
CA GLY A 224 -6.66 3.22 1.52
C GLY A 224 -7.13 3.76 0.17
N ALA A 225 -8.43 3.75 -0.13
CA ALA A 225 -8.96 4.38 -1.33
C ALA A 225 -8.84 5.91 -1.30
N GLU A 226 -9.00 6.55 -0.14
CA GLU A 226 -8.79 7.99 0.01
C GLU A 226 -7.31 8.33 -0.24
N VAL A 227 -6.39 7.58 0.38
CA VAL A 227 -4.94 7.77 0.21
C VAL A 227 -4.49 7.52 -1.23
N LEU A 228 -4.89 6.39 -1.83
CA LEU A 228 -4.57 6.03 -3.22
C LEU A 228 -5.02 7.10 -4.22
N ILE A 229 -6.18 7.72 -3.99
CA ILE A 229 -6.70 8.76 -4.90
C ILE A 229 -5.85 10.03 -4.80
N ASP A 230 -5.48 10.44 -3.59
CA ASP A 230 -4.65 11.62 -3.38
C ASP A 230 -3.24 11.40 -3.96
N GLU A 231 -2.63 10.24 -3.70
CA GLU A 231 -1.32 9.86 -4.25
C GLU A 231 -1.33 9.76 -5.78
N LEU A 232 -2.39 9.21 -6.40
CA LEU A 232 -2.55 9.20 -7.86
C LEU A 232 -2.78 10.61 -8.44
N TYR A 233 -3.38 11.53 -7.68
CA TYR A 233 -3.53 12.91 -8.11
C TYR A 233 -2.18 13.63 -8.14
N ASP A 234 -1.31 13.35 -7.18
CA ASP A 234 0.07 13.86 -7.17
C ASP A 234 0.89 13.27 -8.33
N ASP A 235 0.74 11.98 -8.64
CA ASP A 235 1.38 11.36 -9.81
C ASP A 235 0.99 12.04 -11.12
N VAL A 236 -0.29 12.37 -11.28
CA VAL A 236 -0.79 13.12 -12.45
C VAL A 236 -0.14 14.50 -12.52
N GLN A 237 -0.03 15.20 -11.39
CA GLN A 237 0.60 16.52 -11.36
C GLN A 237 2.08 16.45 -11.72
N ALA A 238 2.83 15.50 -11.15
CA ALA A 238 4.25 15.31 -11.44
C ALA A 238 4.50 15.10 -12.95
N LEU A 239 3.74 14.21 -13.58
CA LEU A 239 3.85 13.95 -15.03
C LEU A 239 3.45 15.17 -15.88
N ALA A 240 2.44 15.93 -15.45
CA ALA A 240 1.97 17.13 -16.15
C ALA A 240 2.97 18.29 -16.07
N GLU A 241 3.60 18.48 -14.90
CA GLU A 241 4.56 19.56 -14.67
C GLU A 241 5.87 19.33 -15.42
N GLU A 242 6.30 18.07 -15.52
CA GLU A 242 7.52 17.69 -16.25
C GLU A 242 7.31 17.45 -17.75
N ASP A 243 6.06 17.35 -18.22
CA ASP A 243 5.70 16.99 -19.60
C ASP A 243 6.41 15.70 -20.04
N THR A 244 6.27 14.65 -19.22
CA THR A 244 7.07 13.42 -19.30
C THR A 244 6.21 12.15 -19.18
N THR A 245 6.87 11.00 -19.26
CA THR A 245 6.29 9.68 -18.99
C THR A 245 6.86 9.11 -17.70
N VAL A 246 6.23 8.09 -17.11
CA VAL A 246 6.75 7.40 -15.92
C VAL A 246 8.22 6.96 -16.09
N ALA A 247 8.63 6.50 -17.28
CA ALA A 247 10.01 6.08 -17.53
C ALA A 247 11.03 7.23 -17.54
N GLU A 248 10.58 8.45 -17.81
CA GLU A 248 11.44 9.64 -17.99
C GLU A 248 11.23 10.69 -16.89
N CYS A 249 10.24 10.48 -16.01
CA CYS A 249 9.93 11.32 -14.87
C CYS A 249 11.10 11.37 -13.90
N ARG A 250 11.45 12.57 -13.46
CA ARG A 250 12.51 12.78 -12.47
C ARG A 250 11.95 12.93 -11.06
N GLY A 251 10.73 13.43 -10.92
CA GLY A 251 9.99 13.45 -9.66
C GLY A 251 9.49 12.07 -9.27
N HIS A 252 9.29 11.89 -7.96
CA HIS A 252 8.71 10.69 -7.39
C HIS A 252 7.28 10.45 -7.90
N LEU A 253 6.97 9.18 -8.16
CA LEU A 253 5.62 8.73 -8.43
C LEU A 253 5.24 7.72 -7.35
N TRP A 254 4.07 7.88 -6.75
CA TRP A 254 3.56 7.08 -5.64
C TRP A 254 3.13 5.69 -6.07
N HIS A 255 2.44 5.59 -7.21
CA HIS A 255 1.85 4.33 -7.66
C HIS A 255 2.12 4.01 -9.13
N LEU A 256 2.28 5.01 -9.99
CA LEU A 256 2.43 4.77 -11.42
C LEU A 256 3.74 4.05 -11.79
N ASP A 257 4.77 4.14 -10.95
CA ASP A 257 6.04 3.42 -11.08
C ASP A 257 5.94 1.94 -10.68
N GLN A 258 4.90 1.56 -9.92
CA GLN A 258 4.59 0.18 -9.52
C GLN A 258 3.82 -0.59 -10.61
N LEU A 259 3.38 0.11 -11.67
CA LEU A 259 2.77 -0.51 -12.84
C LEU A 259 3.82 -1.26 -13.66
N PRO A 260 3.42 -2.25 -14.50
CA PRO A 260 4.33 -3.01 -15.34
C PRO A 260 5.39 -2.16 -16.07
N SER A 261 6.65 -2.31 -15.67
CA SER A 261 7.81 -1.50 -16.11
C SER A 261 7.96 -1.43 -17.63
N ARG A 262 7.66 -2.53 -18.34
CA ARG A 262 7.78 -2.64 -19.81
C ARG A 262 6.93 -1.65 -20.60
N HIS A 263 5.95 -1.00 -19.98
CA HIS A 263 5.14 0.04 -20.61
C HIS A 263 5.32 1.42 -19.96
N ALA A 264 6.30 1.60 -19.06
CA ALA A 264 6.56 2.86 -18.36
C ALA A 264 6.74 4.06 -19.30
N SER A 265 7.32 3.85 -20.50
CA SER A 265 7.47 4.87 -21.55
C SER A 265 6.17 5.30 -22.23
N LYS A 266 5.05 4.66 -21.88
CA LYS A 266 3.71 4.95 -22.42
C LYS A 266 2.75 5.49 -21.36
N TYR A 267 3.15 5.46 -20.10
CA TYR A 267 2.37 6.04 -19.01
C TYR A 267 2.68 7.54 -18.97
N ASP A 268 1.95 8.31 -19.77
CA ASP A 268 2.01 9.78 -19.80
C ASP A 268 0.93 10.40 -18.89
N GLU A 269 0.88 11.74 -18.85
CA GLU A 269 -0.15 12.47 -18.10
C GLU A 269 -1.58 12.02 -18.46
N LEU A 270 -1.86 11.74 -19.74
CA LEU A 270 -3.20 11.31 -20.17
C LEU A 270 -3.54 9.93 -19.62
N PHE A 271 -2.60 8.98 -19.70
CA PHE A 271 -2.72 7.67 -19.08
C PHE A 271 -2.97 7.81 -17.58
N ALA A 272 -2.18 8.62 -16.88
CA ALA A 272 -2.31 8.85 -15.44
C ALA A 272 -3.70 9.40 -15.07
N ARG A 273 -4.20 10.39 -15.80
CA ARG A 273 -5.55 10.94 -15.60
C ARG A 273 -6.64 9.88 -15.80
N ARG A 274 -6.51 9.02 -16.81
CA ARG A 274 -7.44 7.91 -17.05
C ARG A 274 -7.39 6.87 -15.93
N PHE A 275 -6.19 6.57 -15.44
CA PHE A 275 -5.97 5.64 -14.34
C PHE A 275 -6.55 6.15 -13.02
N LEU A 276 -6.31 7.43 -12.67
CA LEU A 276 -6.94 8.10 -11.53
C LEU A 276 -8.48 8.05 -11.61
N VAL A 277 -9.07 8.38 -12.77
CA VAL A 277 -10.52 8.32 -12.95
C VAL A 277 -11.04 6.88 -12.83
N THR A 278 -10.25 5.90 -13.24
CA THR A 278 -10.57 4.48 -13.06
C THR A 278 -10.58 4.13 -11.57
N ALA A 279 -9.61 4.60 -10.79
CA ALA A 279 -9.57 4.41 -9.35
C ALA A 279 -10.80 5.01 -8.65
N ILE A 280 -11.12 6.27 -8.95
CA ILE A 280 -12.30 6.97 -8.43
C ILE A 280 -13.59 6.21 -8.79
N ALA A 281 -13.73 5.77 -10.04
CA ALA A 281 -14.92 5.05 -10.49
C ALA A 281 -15.06 3.68 -9.80
N LEU A 282 -13.96 2.94 -9.62
CA LEU A 282 -13.96 1.65 -8.95
C LEU A 282 -14.37 1.80 -7.48
N THR A 283 -13.70 2.68 -6.73
CA THR A 283 -13.93 2.88 -5.30
C THR A 283 -15.29 3.51 -5.01
N THR A 284 -15.79 4.35 -5.92
CA THR A 284 -17.19 4.83 -5.86
C THR A 284 -18.16 3.66 -5.95
N ARG A 285 -17.96 2.72 -6.89
CA ARG A 285 -18.83 1.55 -7.00
C ARG A 285 -18.72 0.62 -5.80
N PHE A 286 -17.54 0.48 -5.20
CA PHE A 286 -17.37 -0.26 -3.94
C PHE A 286 -18.19 0.35 -2.81
N THR A 287 -18.19 1.68 -2.71
CA THR A 287 -18.84 2.40 -1.61
C THR A 287 -20.31 2.69 -1.85
N ASP A 288 -20.78 2.76 -3.10
CA ASP A 288 -22.16 3.13 -3.41
C ASP A 288 -23.15 1.95 -3.46
N GLY A 289 -22.64 0.72 -3.53
CA GLY A 289 -23.44 -0.50 -3.62
C GLY A 289 -23.71 -0.97 -5.06
N SER A 290 -23.13 -0.32 -6.07
CA SER A 290 -23.36 -0.64 -7.48
C SER A 290 -22.31 -1.56 -8.11
N PHE A 291 -21.23 -1.87 -7.40
CA PHE A 291 -20.20 -2.78 -7.90
C PHE A 291 -20.80 -4.16 -8.19
N ARG A 292 -20.37 -4.73 -9.31
CA ARG A 292 -20.71 -6.10 -9.69
C ARG A 292 -19.47 -6.92 -10.01
N ARG A 293 -18.60 -6.36 -10.85
CA ARG A 293 -17.40 -6.98 -11.41
C ARG A 293 -16.42 -5.89 -11.83
N LEU A 294 -15.14 -6.23 -11.90
CA LEU A 294 -14.11 -5.38 -12.51
C LEU A 294 -14.39 -5.23 -14.00
N GLY A 295 -14.19 -4.04 -14.55
CA GLY A 295 -14.65 -3.66 -15.87
C GLY A 295 -13.61 -3.86 -16.96
N CYS A 296 -12.34 -3.67 -16.61
CA CYS A 296 -11.19 -3.72 -17.49
C CYS A 296 -9.92 -3.98 -16.67
N LEU A 297 -8.81 -4.23 -17.35
CA LEU A 297 -7.51 -4.49 -16.75
C LEU A 297 -7.00 -3.34 -15.87
N ALA A 298 -7.31 -2.08 -16.23
CA ALA A 298 -6.95 -0.94 -15.38
C ALA A 298 -7.64 -1.01 -14.00
N GLU A 299 -8.87 -1.51 -13.91
CA GLU A 299 -9.54 -1.69 -12.62
C GLU A 299 -8.92 -2.83 -11.80
N GLU A 300 -8.41 -3.88 -12.44
CA GLU A 300 -7.63 -4.94 -11.77
C GLU A 300 -6.33 -4.38 -11.19
N LEU A 301 -5.60 -3.57 -11.95
CA LEU A 301 -4.38 -2.93 -11.47
C LEU A 301 -4.64 -1.94 -10.34
N VAL A 302 -5.74 -1.16 -10.41
CA VAL A 302 -6.16 -0.30 -9.29
C VAL A 302 -6.47 -1.14 -8.05
N LEU A 303 -7.19 -2.26 -8.19
CA LEU A 303 -7.50 -3.11 -7.05
C LEU A 303 -6.23 -3.68 -6.41
N LYS A 304 -5.22 -4.04 -7.21
CA LYS A 304 -3.91 -4.48 -6.71
C LYS A 304 -3.29 -3.39 -5.84
N LEU A 305 -3.18 -2.17 -6.37
CA LEU A 305 -2.61 -1.03 -5.66
C LEU A 305 -3.41 -0.69 -4.38
N LEU A 306 -4.74 -0.78 -4.43
CA LEU A 306 -5.60 -0.56 -3.28
C LEU A 306 -5.39 -1.60 -2.17
N LEU A 307 -5.23 -2.86 -2.54
CA LEU A 307 -4.95 -3.94 -1.59
C LEU A 307 -3.57 -3.76 -0.95
N GLU A 308 -2.56 -3.38 -1.75
CA GLU A 308 -1.22 -3.04 -1.26
C GLU A 308 -1.28 -1.86 -0.29
N GLN A 309 -2.01 -0.80 -0.64
CA GLN A 309 -2.21 0.37 0.23
C GLN A 309 -2.88 -0.01 1.55
N ALA A 310 -3.93 -0.83 1.50
CA ALA A 310 -4.63 -1.29 2.70
C ALA A 310 -3.73 -2.12 3.63
N HIS A 311 -2.85 -2.96 3.08
CA HIS A 311 -1.86 -3.71 3.87
C HIS A 311 -0.87 -2.77 4.55
N VAL A 312 -0.28 -1.84 3.79
CA VAL A 312 0.67 -0.85 4.32
C VAL A 312 0.05 -0.03 5.44
N THR A 313 -1.19 0.45 5.25
CA THR A 313 -1.91 1.21 6.27
C THR A 313 -2.19 0.38 7.53
N LEU A 314 -2.66 -0.87 7.40
CA LEU A 314 -2.94 -1.72 8.56
C LEU A 314 -1.67 -2.06 9.34
N ASP A 315 -0.58 -2.35 8.64
CA ASP A 315 0.72 -2.65 9.27
C ASP A 315 1.25 -1.43 10.01
N LEU A 316 1.16 -0.25 9.39
CA LEU A 316 1.56 1.04 9.98
C LEU A 316 0.88 1.30 11.33
N HIS A 317 -0.41 0.95 11.46
CA HIS A 317 -1.15 1.15 12.69
C HIS A 317 -1.11 -0.06 13.65
N GLY A 318 -0.32 -1.09 13.34
CA GLY A 318 -0.20 -2.30 14.15
C GLY A 318 -1.48 -3.15 14.18
N LEU A 319 -2.32 -3.02 13.15
CA LEU A 319 -3.61 -3.69 13.00
C LEU A 319 -3.59 -4.83 11.96
N LEU A 320 -2.45 -5.07 11.32
CA LEU A 320 -2.27 -6.18 10.38
C LEU A 320 -1.84 -7.45 11.13
N ASP A 321 -2.80 -8.33 11.38
CA ASP A 321 -2.53 -9.71 11.82
C ASP A 321 -2.84 -10.73 10.70
N ASP A 322 -2.51 -11.99 10.95
CA ASP A 322 -2.73 -13.09 9.99
C ASP A 322 -4.20 -13.22 9.58
N GLU A 323 -5.15 -12.87 10.45
CA GLU A 323 -6.58 -13.00 10.20
C GLU A 323 -7.11 -11.84 9.35
N VAL A 324 -6.65 -10.61 9.60
CA VAL A 324 -6.92 -9.44 8.76
C VAL A 324 -6.29 -9.60 7.37
N ALA A 325 -5.05 -10.10 7.31
CA ALA A 325 -4.40 -10.43 6.03
C ALA A 325 -5.19 -11.51 5.26
N ALA A 326 -5.66 -12.55 5.96
CA ALA A 326 -6.52 -13.58 5.37
C ALA A 326 -7.87 -13.01 4.88
N ALA A 327 -8.44 -12.03 5.60
CA ALA A 327 -9.67 -11.34 5.20
C ALA A 327 -9.49 -10.58 3.88
N LEU A 328 -8.39 -9.83 3.73
CA LEU A 328 -8.04 -9.13 2.49
C LEU A 328 -7.77 -10.12 1.35
N GLY A 329 -7.09 -11.24 1.63
CA GLY A 329 -6.87 -12.31 0.67
C GLY A 329 -8.17 -12.96 0.18
N HIS A 330 -9.14 -13.19 1.08
CA HIS A 330 -10.46 -13.70 0.71
C HIS A 330 -11.21 -12.69 -0.16
N PHE A 331 -11.18 -11.41 0.21
CA PHE A 331 -11.79 -10.35 -0.58
C PHE A 331 -11.18 -10.28 -1.99
N ALA A 332 -9.85 -10.33 -2.11
CA ALA A 332 -9.18 -10.37 -3.41
C ALA A 332 -9.64 -11.58 -4.26
N GLY A 333 -9.72 -12.77 -3.65
CA GLY A 333 -10.18 -13.98 -4.34
C GLY A 333 -11.65 -13.95 -4.79
N GLU A 334 -12.50 -13.16 -4.13
CA GLU A 334 -13.90 -12.96 -4.53
C GLU A 334 -14.07 -11.90 -5.63
N VAL A 335 -13.21 -10.88 -5.65
CA VAL A 335 -13.34 -9.74 -6.58
C VAL A 335 -12.62 -9.98 -7.91
N TYR A 336 -11.45 -10.63 -7.89
CA TYR A 336 -10.76 -11.03 -9.11
C TYR A 336 -11.44 -12.25 -9.76
N GLU A 337 -11.72 -12.16 -11.06
CA GLU A 337 -12.26 -13.29 -11.83
C GLU A 337 -11.15 -14.23 -12.32
N ASP A 338 -9.97 -13.67 -12.59
CA ASP A 338 -8.74 -14.37 -12.92
C ASP A 338 -7.53 -13.58 -12.38
N MET A 339 -6.33 -14.14 -12.57
CA MET A 339 -5.07 -13.56 -12.11
C MET A 339 -4.19 -13.17 -13.31
N ASP A 340 -4.80 -12.89 -14.46
CA ASP A 340 -4.05 -12.70 -15.72
C ASP A 340 -3.17 -11.43 -15.67
N PHE A 341 -3.59 -10.41 -14.91
CA PHE A 341 -2.79 -9.21 -14.67
C PHE A 341 -1.49 -9.48 -13.90
N ALA A 342 -1.39 -10.56 -13.11
CA ALA A 342 -0.18 -10.87 -12.35
C ALA A 342 0.99 -11.24 -13.28
N TRP A 343 0.70 -11.87 -14.43
CA TRP A 343 1.68 -12.16 -15.47
C TRP A 343 2.19 -10.91 -16.19
N LEU A 344 1.54 -9.75 -16.00
CA LEU A 344 2.05 -8.49 -16.55
C LEU A 344 3.26 -7.97 -15.79
N GLN A 345 3.47 -8.41 -14.54
CA GLN A 345 4.59 -7.97 -13.72
C GLN A 345 5.82 -8.90 -13.87
N ASP A 346 5.65 -10.12 -14.38
CA ASP A 346 6.75 -11.06 -14.56
C ASP A 346 7.57 -10.70 -15.81
N GLU A 347 8.84 -10.31 -15.62
CA GLU A 347 9.79 -10.00 -16.69
C GLU A 347 10.43 -11.28 -17.29
N GLY A 348 10.08 -12.46 -16.77
CA GLY A 348 10.61 -13.76 -17.17
C GLY A 348 9.77 -14.51 -18.21
N GLU A 349 10.43 -14.87 -19.32
CA GLU A 349 9.99 -15.72 -20.43
C GLU A 349 9.03 -15.08 -21.46
N ASP A 350 9.52 -15.01 -22.70
CA ASP A 350 8.78 -14.66 -23.90
C ASP A 350 7.41 -15.37 -23.93
N GLY A 351 6.36 -14.61 -23.60
CA GLY A 351 4.99 -15.07 -23.50
C GLY A 351 4.52 -15.74 -24.79
N THR A 352 4.66 -17.07 -24.84
CA THR A 352 4.13 -17.91 -25.93
C THR A 352 2.76 -18.47 -25.56
N GLY A 353 2.08 -17.85 -24.59
CA GLY A 353 0.70 -18.14 -24.21
C GLY A 353 -0.29 -17.20 -24.91
N ASP A 354 -1.41 -17.75 -25.36
CA ASP A 354 -2.50 -17.06 -26.07
C ASP A 354 -3.10 -15.86 -25.27
N GLY A 355 -2.85 -15.79 -23.95
CA GLY A 355 -3.27 -14.68 -23.07
C GLY A 355 -2.41 -13.40 -23.15
N ALA A 356 -1.12 -13.51 -23.50
CA ALA A 356 -0.22 -12.35 -23.58
C ALA A 356 -0.57 -11.39 -24.73
N ALA A 357 -1.26 -11.87 -25.76
CA ALA A 357 -1.73 -11.05 -26.89
C ALA A 357 -3.00 -10.23 -26.56
N ALA A 358 -3.78 -10.62 -25.54
CA ALA A 358 -5.00 -9.93 -25.12
C ALA A 358 -4.74 -8.77 -24.14
N LEU A 359 -3.55 -8.73 -23.51
CA LEU A 359 -3.17 -7.78 -22.46
C LEU A 359 -2.25 -6.65 -22.96
N GLY A 360 -2.25 -6.39 -24.27
CA GLY A 360 -1.45 -5.31 -24.85
C GLY A 360 -1.86 -3.95 -24.26
N PHE A 361 -0.88 -3.08 -23.97
CA PHE A 361 -1.07 -1.76 -23.34
C PHE A 361 -2.29 -0.93 -23.86
N GLY A 362 -2.65 -1.07 -25.13
CA GLY A 362 -3.78 -0.33 -25.73
C GLY A 362 -5.18 -0.89 -25.45
N THR A 363 -5.33 -1.89 -24.56
CA THR A 363 -6.63 -2.45 -24.16
C THR A 363 -6.91 -2.29 -22.67
N TRP A 364 -6.05 -1.58 -21.92
CA TRP A 364 -6.13 -1.52 -20.46
C TRP A 364 -7.42 -0.88 -19.96
N PHE A 365 -7.96 0.08 -20.70
CA PHE A 365 -9.21 0.75 -20.38
C PHE A 365 -10.39 0.26 -21.23
N THR A 366 -10.17 -0.78 -22.03
CA THR A 366 -11.22 -1.39 -22.84
C THR A 366 -12.06 -2.32 -21.96
N PRO A 367 -13.40 -2.17 -21.94
CA PRO A 367 -14.26 -3.08 -21.19
C PRO A 367 -14.06 -4.54 -21.63
N PHE A 368 -14.01 -5.48 -20.69
CA PHE A 368 -13.89 -6.91 -21.01
C PHE A 368 -15.08 -7.44 -21.81
N ASP A 369 -16.27 -6.86 -21.61
CA ASP A 369 -17.48 -7.14 -22.39
C ASP A 369 -18.46 -5.95 -22.34
N ASP A 370 -19.47 -5.94 -23.24
CA ASP A 370 -20.46 -4.87 -23.38
C ASP A 370 -21.33 -4.62 -22.12
N ALA A 371 -21.36 -5.57 -21.17
CA ALA A 371 -22.10 -5.43 -19.92
C ALA A 371 -21.25 -4.80 -18.80
N ARG A 372 -19.93 -4.68 -19.01
CA ARG A 372 -19.02 -4.09 -18.03
C ARG A 372 -18.99 -2.58 -18.13
N TYR A 373 -18.96 -1.93 -16.97
CA TYR A 373 -18.84 -0.48 -16.89
C TYR A 373 -17.37 -0.08 -16.80
N VAL A 374 -16.96 0.82 -17.68
CA VAL A 374 -15.72 1.62 -17.58
C VAL A 374 -16.13 3.09 -17.72
N HIS A 375 -15.54 3.97 -16.91
CA HIS A 375 -15.90 5.39 -16.94
C HIS A 375 -15.61 6.02 -18.32
N PRO A 376 -16.51 6.83 -18.91
CA PRO A 376 -16.35 7.35 -20.28
C PRO A 376 -15.06 8.13 -20.55
N TYR A 377 -14.51 8.79 -19.53
CA TYR A 377 -13.23 9.49 -19.63
C TYR A 377 -12.02 8.54 -19.72
N ALA A 378 -12.13 7.36 -19.12
CA ALA A 378 -11.05 6.38 -19.08
C ALA A 378 -10.97 5.56 -20.38
N LEU A 379 -12.06 5.44 -21.13
CA LEU A 379 -12.12 4.64 -22.36
C LEU A 379 -10.98 4.95 -23.33
N ASP A 380 -10.38 3.89 -23.86
CA ASP A 380 -9.43 3.99 -24.97
C ASP A 380 -10.10 4.70 -26.16
N GLU A 381 -9.36 5.57 -26.85
CA GLU A 381 -9.86 6.20 -28.06
C GLU A 381 -10.12 5.12 -29.12
N VAL A 382 -11.35 5.06 -29.62
CA VAL A 382 -11.67 4.23 -30.79
C VAL A 382 -10.87 4.81 -31.96
N PRO A 383 -9.93 4.07 -32.57
CA PRO A 383 -9.21 4.57 -33.72
C PRO A 383 -10.23 5.00 -34.77
N GLU A 384 -10.12 6.23 -35.27
CA GLU A 384 -10.98 6.72 -36.35
C GLU A 384 -10.92 5.70 -37.49
N SER A 385 -11.97 4.90 -37.66
CA SER A 385 -12.12 4.05 -38.81
C SER A 385 -12.11 4.98 -40.01
N GLY A 386 -11.02 4.94 -40.79
CA GLY A 386 -10.75 5.88 -41.86
C GLY A 386 -12.00 6.15 -42.68
N VAL A 387 -12.46 7.39 -42.65
CA VAL A 387 -13.43 7.88 -43.63
C VAL A 387 -12.82 7.56 -44.99
N PRO A 388 -13.47 6.72 -45.83
CA PRO A 388 -12.93 6.42 -47.13
C PRO A 388 -12.84 7.75 -47.88
N ASP A 389 -11.62 8.11 -48.22
CA ASP A 389 -11.30 9.23 -49.09
C ASP A 389 -12.15 9.06 -50.35
N THR A 390 -13.20 9.88 -50.45
CA THR A 390 -14.08 9.87 -51.62
C THR A 390 -13.32 10.57 -52.70
N ALA A 391 -12.51 9.77 -53.39
CA ALA A 391 -11.74 10.16 -54.55
C ALA A 391 -12.63 10.93 -55.54
N GLU A 392 -12.07 12.05 -55.98
CA GLU A 392 -12.51 12.88 -57.08
C GLU A 392 -13.00 12.05 -58.28
N SER A 393 -14.11 12.50 -58.89
CA SER A 393 -14.45 12.23 -60.29
C SER A 393 -15.21 13.40 -60.87
#